data_AF-A0A7V1ZLQ8-F1
#
_entry.id   AF-A0A7V1ZLQ8-F1
#
_cell.length_a   1.000
_cell.length_b   1.000
_cell.length_c   1.000
_cell.angle_alpha   90.00
_cell.angle_beta   90.00
_cell.angle_gamma   90.00
#
_symmetry.space_group_name_H-M   'P 1'
#
loop_
_entity.id
_entity.type
_entity.pdbx_description
1 polymer ?
#
loop_
_entity_poly.entity_id
_entity_poly.type
_entity_poly.pdbx_seq_one_letter_code
_entity_poly.pdbx_strand_id
1 'polypeptide(L)' 'MVKRLNITLDREVAEELESVAQELNEKKSNIIEKALTFYFDYLDVKIAEERLKRLERGETKTVPAKKVYEKLGI' A
#
# COMPACT_ATOMS: atom_id res chain seq x y z
N MET A 1 -13.41 -6.36 6.27
CA MET A 1 -14.45 -5.59 5.54
C MET A 1 -13.99 -5.49 4.09
N VAL A 2 -14.81 -5.84 3.10
CA VAL A 2 -14.40 -5.87 1.68
C VAL A 2 -15.08 -4.72 0.93
N LYS A 3 -14.33 -4.01 0.08
CA LYS A 3 -14.84 -2.92 -0.76
C LYS A 3 -14.74 -3.33 -2.23
N ARG A 4 -15.82 -3.12 -3.01
CA ARG A 4 -15.80 -3.35 -4.46
C ARG A 4 -15.13 -2.18 -5.17
N LEU A 5 -14.30 -2.51 -6.15
CA LEU A 5 -13.60 -1.55 -7.01
C LEU A 5 -13.87 -1.91 -8.46
N ASN A 6 -14.22 -0.92 -9.26
CA ASN A 6 -14.22 -1.02 -10.72
C ASN A 6 -12.94 -0.35 -11.21
N ILE A 7 -12.10 -1.09 -11.92
CA ILE A 7 -10.82 -0.62 -12.44
C ILE A 7 -10.73 -0.89 -13.94
N THR A 8 -9.99 -0.03 -14.63
CA THR A 8 -9.62 -0.24 -16.03
C THR A 8 -8.17 -0.66 -16.08
N LEU A 9 -7.89 -1.74 -16.80
CA LEU A 9 -6.56 -2.25 -17.05
C LEU A 9 -6.29 -2.25 -18.55
N ASP A 10 -5.02 -2.18 -18.91
CA ASP A 10 -4.61 -2.47 -20.27
C ASP A 10 -5.07 -3.89 -20.67
N ARG A 11 -5.38 -4.08 -21.95
CA ARG A 11 -5.91 -5.34 -22.46
C ARG A 11 -4.94 -6.50 -22.21
N GLU A 12 -3.66 -6.32 -22.50
CA GLU A 12 -2.66 -7.39 -22.37
C GLU A 12 -2.52 -7.81 -20.91
N VAL A 13 -2.49 -6.84 -20.00
CA VAL A 13 -2.43 -7.09 -18.54
C VAL A 13 -3.69 -7.82 -18.05
N ALA A 14 -4.87 -7.46 -18.57
CA ALA A 14 -6.12 -8.10 -18.19
C ALA A 14 -6.21 -9.57 -18.67
N GLU A 15 -5.69 -9.84 -19.87
CA GLU A 15 -5.59 -11.18 -20.45
C GLU A 15 -4.56 -12.04 -19.69
N GLU A 16 -3.40 -11.49 -19.34
CA GLU A 16 -2.40 -12.18 -18.51
C GLU A 16 -2.96 -12.51 -17.13
N LEU A 17 -3.65 -11.57 -16.48
CA LEU A 17 -4.33 -11.81 -15.20
C LEU A 17 -5.39 -12.92 -15.30
N GLU A 18 -6.12 -13.03 -16.42
CA GLU A 18 -7.02 -14.17 -16.66
C GLU A 18 -6.25 -15.48 -16.71
N SER A 19 -5.20 -15.54 -17.53
CA SER A 19 -4.40 -16.75 -17.72
C SER A 19 -3.82 -17.25 -16.39
N VAL A 20 -3.18 -16.35 -15.63
CA VAL A 20 -2.57 -16.68 -14.33
C VAL A 20 -3.64 -17.12 -13.32
N ALA A 21 -4.78 -16.44 -13.28
CA ALA A 21 -5.88 -16.81 -12.39
C ALA A 21 -6.41 -18.22 -12.67
N GLN A 22 -6.56 -18.58 -13.95
CA GLN A 22 -7.01 -19.90 -14.36
C GLN A 22 -5.97 -20.98 -14.03
N GLU A 23 -4.70 -20.74 -14.35
CA GLU A 23 -3.61 -21.69 -14.10
C GLU A 23 -3.42 -21.99 -12.61
N LEU A 24 -3.52 -20.96 -11.76
CA LEU A 24 -3.40 -21.10 -10.30
C LEU A 24 -4.71 -21.50 -9.61
N ASN A 25 -5.81 -21.61 -10.36
CA ASN A 25 -7.17 -21.81 -9.83
C ASN A 25 -7.51 -20.81 -8.69
N GLU A 26 -7.15 -19.54 -8.90
CA GLU A 26 -7.33 -18.45 -7.92
C GLU A 26 -8.20 -17.32 -8.50
N LYS A 27 -8.96 -16.63 -7.65
CA LYS A 27 -9.75 -15.47 -8.10
C LYS A 27 -8.82 -14.32 -8.49
N LYS A 28 -9.10 -13.68 -9.63
CA LYS A 28 -8.43 -12.44 -10.06
C LYS A 28 -8.35 -11.38 -8.96
N SER A 29 -9.44 -11.21 -8.20
CA SER A 29 -9.50 -10.25 -7.09
C SER A 29 -8.45 -10.52 -6.02
N ASN A 30 -8.17 -11.79 -5.72
CA ASN A 30 -7.17 -12.16 -4.72
C ASN A 30 -5.75 -11.90 -5.25
N ILE A 31 -5.50 -12.18 -6.53
CA ILE A 31 -4.21 -11.88 -7.17
C ILE A 31 -3.97 -10.37 -7.16
N ILE A 32 -4.96 -9.57 -7.56
CA ILE A 32 -4.89 -8.10 -7.51
C ILE A 32 -4.63 -7.62 -6.08
N GLU A 33 -5.33 -8.16 -5.08
CA GLU A 33 -5.16 -7.79 -3.67
C GLU A 33 -3.74 -8.10 -3.17
N LYS A 34 -3.20 -9.28 -3.49
CA LYS A 34 -1.82 -9.66 -3.15
C LYS A 34 -0.81 -8.74 -3.83
N ALA A 35 -0.98 -8.47 -5.13
CA ALA A 35 -0.08 -7.58 -5.87
C ALA A 35 -0.08 -6.15 -5.33
N LEU A 36 -1.26 -5.60 -5.00
CA LEU A 36 -1.38 -4.28 -4.39
C LEU A 36 -0.76 -4.24 -2.99
N THR A 37 -0.98 -5.27 -2.17
CA THR A 37 -0.35 -5.39 -0.84
C THR A 37 1.17 -5.33 -0.95
N PHE A 38 1.74 -6.17 -1.82
CA PHE A 38 3.18 -6.20 -2.03
C PHE A 38 3.73 -4.86 -2.53
N TYR A 39 3.01 -4.22 -3.45
CA TYR A 39 3.42 -2.90 -3.95
C TYR A 39 3.30 -1.81 -2.88
N PHE A 40 2.30 -1.87 -2.01
CA PHE A 40 2.16 -0.94 -0.90
C PHE A 40 3.27 -1.09 0.13
N ASP A 41 3.72 -2.31 0.45
CA ASP A 41 4.87 -2.51 1.33
C ASP A 41 6.12 -1.81 0.79
N TYR A 42 6.35 -1.92 -0.53
CA TYR A 42 7.44 -1.21 -1.21
C TYR A 42 7.26 0.32 -1.18
N LEU A 43 6.05 0.81 -1.42
CA LEU A 43 5.76 2.24 -1.40
C LEU A 43 5.88 2.83 0.02
N ASP A 44 5.54 2.07 1.06
CA ASP A 44 5.63 2.51 2.45
C ASP A 44 7.07 2.87 2.82
N VAL A 45 8.05 2.10 2.34
CA VAL A 45 9.48 2.43 2.51
C VAL A 45 9.80 3.76 1.83
N LYS A 46 9.40 3.95 0.57
CA LYS A 46 9.64 5.22 -0.15
C LYS A 46 9.00 6.42 0.54
N ILE A 47 7.78 6.25 1.05
CA ILE A 47 7.06 7.29 1.78
C ILE A 47 7.78 7.61 3.08
N ALA A 48 8.29 6.60 3.81
CA ALA A 48 9.07 6.80 5.02
C ALA A 48 10.37 7.56 4.74
N GLU A 49 11.09 7.22 3.67
CA GLU A 49 12.29 7.94 3.24
C GLU A 49 12.01 9.40 2.90
N GLU A 50 10.93 9.69 2.17
CA GLU A 50 10.56 11.08 1.87
C GLU A 50 10.18 11.85 3.15
N ARG A 51 9.46 11.21 4.08
CA ARG A 51 9.16 11.82 5.40
C ARG A 51 10.44 12.15 6.17
N LEU A 52 11.45 11.28 6.11
CA LEU A 52 12.75 11.53 6.75
C LEU A 52 13.48 12.70 6.11
N LYS A 53 13.56 12.76 4.77
CA LYS A 53 14.15 13.90 4.05
C LYS A 53 13.47 15.22 4.42
N ARG A 54 12.14 15.24 4.51
CA ARG A 54 11.38 16.43 4.93
C ARG A 54 11.71 16.85 6.36
N LEU A 55 11.99 15.90 7.25
CA LEU A 55 12.42 16.19 8.62
C LEU A 55 13.81 16.82 8.63
N GLU A 56 14.74 16.28 7.83
CA GLU A 56 16.10 16.81 7.67
C GLU A 56 16.11 18.23 7.06
N ARG A 57 15.20 18.50 6.12
CA ARG A 57 14.98 19.85 5.56
C ARG A 57 14.25 20.81 6.51
N GLY A 58 13.78 20.34 7.66
CA GLY A 58 13.04 21.14 8.65
C GLY A 58 11.59 21.46 8.26
N GLU A 59 11.04 20.80 7.24
CA GLU A 59 9.66 20.98 6.76
C GLU A 59 8.62 20.26 7.65
N THR A 60 9.08 19.34 8.49
CA THR A 60 8.26 18.64 9.48
C THR A 60 9.01 18.55 10.81
N LYS A 61 8.29 18.26 11.89
CA LYS A 61 8.85 18.16 13.25
C LYS A 61 8.44 16.84 13.89
N THR A 62 9.32 16.32 14.75
CA THR A 62 8.98 15.20 15.62
C THR A 62 8.12 15.69 16.79
N VAL A 63 7.29 14.80 17.32
CA VAL A 63 6.53 15.03 18.55
C VAL A 63 7.14 14.15 19.64
N PRO A 64 7.42 14.70 20.84
CA PRO A 64 7.93 13.89 21.95
C PRO A 64 6.96 12.76 22.30
N ALA A 65 7.50 11.55 22.50
CA ALA A 65 6.70 10.35 22.80
C ALA A 65 5.76 10.54 24.00
N LYS A 66 6.23 11.21 25.06
CA LYS A 66 5.41 11.56 26.24
C LYS A 66 4.10 12.25 25.89
N LYS A 67 4.12 13.23 24.98
CA LYS A 67 2.91 13.95 24.54
C LYS A 67 1.96 13.06 23.75
N VAL A 68 2.50 12.07 23.04
CA VAL A 68 1.71 11.09 22.28
C VAL A 68 1.00 10.14 23.24
N TYR A 69 1.71 9.62 24.25
CA TYR A 69 1.17 8.73 25.28
C TYR A 69 0.06 9.41 26.09
N GLU A 70 0.30 10.62 26.59
CA GLU A 70 -0.72 11.44 27.27
C GLU A 70 -1.99 11.61 26.41
N LYS A 71 -1.86 11.81 25.10
CA LYS A 71 -2.99 11.94 24.18
C LYS A 71 -3.71 10.62 23.92
N LEU A 72 -2.99 9.50 23.92
CA LEU A 72 -3.55 8.16 23.71
C LEU A 72 -4.13 7.55 25.00
N GLY A 73 -3.90 8.17 26.16
CA GLY A 73 -4.38 7.68 27.45
C GLY A 73 -3.67 6.41 27.92
N ILE A 74 -2.41 6.22 27.49
CA ILE A 74 -1.53 5.11 27.86
C ILE A 74 -0.24 5.61 28.48
#